data_AF-A0A2V8QUU6-F1
#
_entry.id   AF-A0A2V8QUU6-F1
#
_cell.length_a   1.000
_cell.length_b   1.000
_cell.length_c   1.000
_cell.angle_alpha   90.00
_cell.angle_beta   90.00
_cell.angle_gamma   90.00
#
_symmetry.space_group_name_H-M   'P 1'
#
loop_
_entity.id
_entity.type
_entity.pdbx_description
1 polymer ?
#
loop_
_entity_poly.entity_id
_entity_poly.type
_entity_poly.pdbx_seq_one_letter_code
_entity_poly.pdbx_strand_id
1 'polypeptide(L)'
;MQIQSDNEREEGAKSFVNSGIKSPLFLNEAQRAAASKEWASLKAIGPIPNYLSRQVIQWATKNPADPRVPEALHLAVNSTRFGCTNKETGRSSKAAFDLLHQKYPTSSWAKKTKYWFKE
;
A
#
# COMPACT_ATOMS: atom_id res chain seq x y z
N MET A 1 -3.13 -35.49 -6.73
CA MET A 1 -3.65 -34.64 -5.64
C MET A 1 -3.58 -33.21 -6.14
N GLN A 2 -4.72 -32.69 -6.61
CA GLN A 2 -4.81 -31.48 -7.42
C GLN A 2 -4.76 -30.20 -6.57
N ILE A 3 -3.91 -29.31 -7.05
CA ILE A 3 -3.82 -27.85 -6.92
C ILE A 3 -5.18 -27.20 -6.57
N GLN A 4 -5.26 -26.55 -5.41
CA GLN A 4 -6.28 -25.55 -5.07
C GLN A 4 -5.59 -24.39 -4.31
N SER A 5 -4.94 -23.48 -5.03
CA SER A 5 -4.29 -22.28 -4.44
C SER A 5 -4.77 -20.95 -5.05
N ASP A 6 -5.76 -20.99 -5.93
CA ASP A 6 -6.17 -19.81 -6.71
C ASP A 6 -7.57 -19.29 -6.37
N ASN A 7 -8.34 -19.98 -5.51
CA ASN A 7 -9.75 -19.66 -5.25
C ASN A 7 -10.02 -18.66 -4.11
N GLU A 8 -9.02 -18.30 -3.30
CA GLU A 8 -9.24 -17.42 -2.12
C GLU A 8 -9.08 -15.92 -2.43
N ARG A 9 -8.62 -15.55 -3.63
CA ARG A 9 -8.39 -14.15 -4.01
C ARG A 9 -9.59 -13.46 -4.66
N GLU A 10 -10.61 -14.20 -5.10
CA GLU A 10 -11.85 -13.63 -5.64
C GLU A 10 -12.96 -13.43 -4.58
N GLU A 11 -12.84 -14.08 -3.42
CA GLU A 11 -13.81 -14.00 -2.31
C GLU A 11 -13.82 -12.63 -1.59
N GLY A 12 -12.93 -11.70 -1.95
CA GLY A 12 -12.84 -10.36 -1.37
C GLY A 12 -13.93 -9.39 -1.82
N ALA A 13 -14.80 -9.76 -2.77
CA ALA A 13 -15.91 -8.94 -3.25
C ALA A 13 -17.19 -9.07 -2.41
N LYS A 14 -17.16 -9.73 -1.25
CA LYS A 14 -18.31 -9.71 -0.32
C LYS A 14 -18.40 -8.32 0.32
N SER A 15 -19.43 -7.60 -0.12
CA SER A 15 -19.88 -6.29 0.33
C SER A 15 -19.87 -6.12 1.85
N PHE A 16 -19.80 -4.88 2.34
CA PHE A 16 -20.04 -4.54 3.74
C PHE A 16 -21.40 -4.99 4.30
N VAL A 17 -22.30 -5.52 3.47
CA VAL A 17 -23.56 -6.12 3.93
C VAL A 17 -23.46 -7.59 4.31
N ASN A 18 -22.28 -8.25 4.19
CA ASN A 18 -22.14 -9.70 4.45
C ASN A 18 -21.19 -10.08 5.61
N SER A 19 -20.75 -9.13 6.44
CA SER A 19 -19.93 -9.42 7.64
C SER A 19 -20.72 -9.37 8.95
N GLY A 20 -22.07 -9.31 8.88
CA GLY A 20 -22.94 -9.17 10.07
C GLY A 20 -22.85 -7.79 10.74
N ILE A 21 -21.99 -6.90 10.26
CA ILE A 21 -21.87 -5.52 10.73
C ILE A 21 -22.94 -4.69 10.01
N LYS A 22 -23.93 -4.20 10.77
CA LYS A 22 -24.99 -3.34 10.23
C LYS A 22 -24.38 -2.03 9.70
N SER A 23 -24.84 -1.60 8.53
CA SER A 23 -24.48 -0.28 8.01
C SER A 23 -24.86 0.82 9.00
N PRO A 24 -24.08 1.91 9.11
CA PRO A 24 -24.41 3.02 10.01
C PRO A 24 -25.81 3.56 9.74
N LEU A 25 -26.59 3.79 10.80
CA LEU A 25 -28.01 4.17 10.71
C LEU A 25 -28.25 5.55 10.07
N PHE A 26 -27.23 6.42 10.03
CA PHE A 26 -27.33 7.76 9.45
C PHE A 26 -27.22 7.76 7.91
N LEU A 27 -26.85 6.64 7.28
CA LEU A 27 -26.73 6.56 5.82
C LEU A 27 -28.06 6.10 5.20
N ASN A 28 -28.54 6.79 4.17
CA ASN A 28 -29.65 6.32 3.34
C ASN A 28 -29.20 5.25 2.32
N GLU A 29 -30.15 4.68 1.56
CA GLU A 29 -29.85 3.61 0.61
C GLU A 29 -28.88 4.00 -0.49
N ALA A 30 -29.06 5.20 -1.08
CA ALA A 30 -28.17 5.72 -2.11
C ALA A 30 -26.74 5.90 -1.58
N GLN A 31 -26.58 6.40 -0.35
CA GLN A 31 -25.28 6.56 0.29
C GLN A 31 -24.62 5.21 0.59
N ARG A 32 -25.38 4.19 0.99
CA ARG A 32 -24.87 2.83 1.19
C ARG A 32 -24.39 2.20 -0.12
N ALA A 33 -25.12 2.42 -1.21
CA ALA A 33 -24.72 1.97 -2.54
C ALA A 33 -23.44 2.66 -3.01
N ALA A 34 -23.34 3.99 -2.82
CA ALA A 34 -22.13 4.76 -3.13
C ALA A 34 -20.91 4.25 -2.33
N ALA A 35 -21.05 4.10 -1.01
CA ALA A 35 -19.99 3.60 -0.14
C ALA A 35 -19.51 2.19 -0.56
N SER A 36 -20.44 1.32 -0.97
CA SER A 36 -20.08 -0.03 -1.45
C SER A 36 -19.25 0.02 -2.74
N LYS A 37 -19.60 0.92 -3.66
CA LYS A 37 -18.86 1.14 -4.91
C LYS A 37 -17.47 1.75 -4.66
N GLU A 38 -17.39 2.75 -3.79
CA GLU A 38 -16.12 3.39 -3.40
C GLU A 38 -15.19 2.37 -2.76
N TRP A 39 -15.71 1.54 -1.85
CA TRP A 39 -14.91 0.51 -1.20
C TRP A 39 -14.42 -0.57 -2.13
N ALA A 40 -15.26 -1.02 -3.07
CA ALA A 40 -14.82 -1.95 -4.11
C ALA A 40 -13.67 -1.35 -4.93
N SER A 41 -13.76 -0.06 -5.25
CA SER A 41 -12.71 0.67 -5.98
C SER A 41 -11.41 0.78 -5.17
N LEU A 42 -11.50 1.09 -3.87
CA LEU A 42 -10.34 1.17 -2.98
C LEU A 42 -9.67 -0.21 -2.80
N LYS A 43 -10.45 -1.27 -2.61
CA LYS A 43 -9.91 -2.64 -2.50
C LYS A 43 -9.17 -3.07 -3.76
N ALA A 44 -9.66 -2.69 -4.94
CA ALA A 44 -9.04 -3.05 -6.22
C ALA A 44 -7.63 -2.44 -6.40
N ILE A 45 -7.28 -1.37 -5.67
CA ILE A 45 -5.92 -0.78 -5.69
C ILE A 45 -4.89 -1.74 -5.09
N GLY A 46 -5.32 -2.62 -4.19
CA GLY A 46 -4.45 -3.52 -3.43
C GLY A 46 -3.88 -2.87 -2.16
N PRO A 47 -2.84 -3.47 -1.55
CA PRO A 47 -2.32 -2.99 -0.29
C PRO A 47 -1.78 -1.56 -0.38
N ILE A 48 -2.17 -0.73 0.60
CA ILE A 48 -1.77 0.68 0.69
C ILE A 48 -0.24 0.86 0.63
N PRO A 49 0.62 0.03 1.26
CA PRO A 49 2.07 0.18 1.16
C PRO A 49 2.59 0.17 -0.28
N ASN A 50 1.98 -0.62 -1.17
CA ASN A 50 2.40 -0.71 -2.58
C ASN A 50 2.03 0.56 -3.34
N TYR A 51 0.79 1.03 -3.12
CA TYR A 51 0.33 2.29 -3.69
C TYR A 51 1.21 3.45 -3.22
N LEU A 52 1.44 3.57 -1.91
CA LEU A 52 2.25 4.63 -1.30
C LEU A 52 3.67 4.62 -1.86
N SER A 53 4.32 3.46 -1.89
CA SER A 53 5.68 3.31 -2.42
C SER A 53 5.77 3.78 -3.86
N ARG A 54 4.81 3.40 -4.71
CA ARG A 54 4.75 3.84 -6.11
C ARG A 54 4.61 5.37 -6.24
N GLN A 55 3.74 5.98 -5.44
CA GLN A 55 3.53 7.44 -5.49
C GLN A 55 4.78 8.20 -5.02
N VAL A 56 5.38 7.77 -3.91
CA VAL A 56 6.59 8.38 -3.38
C VAL A 56 7.76 8.25 -4.37
N ILE A 57 7.98 7.07 -4.94
CA ILE A 57 9.03 6.86 -5.96
C ILE A 57 8.79 7.75 -7.18
N GLN A 58 7.54 7.86 -7.65
CA GLN A 58 7.22 8.74 -8.78
C GLN A 58 7.51 10.21 -8.45
N TRP A 59 7.11 10.67 -7.26
CA TRP A 59 7.38 12.03 -6.81
C TRP A 59 8.88 12.31 -6.68
N ALA A 60 9.61 11.40 -6.03
CA ALA A 60 11.06 11.46 -5.84
C ALA A 60 11.82 11.54 -7.16
N THR A 61 11.37 10.78 -8.16
CA THR A 61 11.96 10.77 -9.50
C THR A 61 11.80 12.12 -10.20
N LYS A 62 10.63 12.77 -10.05
CA LYS A 62 10.33 14.07 -10.67
C LYS A 62 10.91 15.25 -9.89
N ASN A 63 11.03 15.13 -8.57
CA ASN A 63 11.41 16.22 -7.67
C ASN A 63 12.60 15.82 -6.77
N PRO A 64 13.75 15.46 -7.35
CA PRO A 64 14.85 14.89 -6.56
C PRO A 64 15.46 15.85 -5.55
N ALA A 65 15.31 17.17 -5.73
CA ALA A 65 15.82 18.19 -4.83
C ALA A 65 14.86 18.55 -3.68
N ASP A 66 13.63 18.01 -3.66
CA ASP A 66 12.69 18.27 -2.58
C ASP A 66 13.24 17.65 -1.27
N PRO A 67 13.48 18.47 -0.23
CA PRO A 67 14.12 18.01 1.01
C PRO A 67 13.30 16.97 1.78
N ARG A 68 12.01 16.79 1.46
CA ARG A 68 11.12 15.82 2.10
C ARG A 68 11.24 14.42 1.50
N VAL A 69 11.84 14.29 0.32
CA VAL A 69 11.91 13.00 -0.40
C VAL A 69 12.61 11.89 0.38
N PRO A 70 13.76 12.12 1.04
CA PRO A 70 14.43 11.04 1.78
C PRO A 70 13.56 10.48 2.92
N GLU A 71 12.82 11.35 3.61
CA GLU A 71 11.86 10.92 4.64
C GLU A 71 10.70 10.15 4.05
N ALA A 72 10.11 10.64 2.95
CA ALA A 72 9.00 9.98 2.29
C ALA A 72 9.39 8.56 1.82
N LEU A 73 10.59 8.39 1.26
CA LEU A 73 11.10 7.07 0.87
C LEU A 73 11.33 6.15 2.07
N HIS A 74 11.85 6.67 3.19
CA HIS A 74 11.94 5.93 4.45
C HIS A 74 10.57 5.45 4.93
N LEU A 75 9.58 6.33 4.94
CA LEU A 75 8.20 6.00 5.35
C LEU A 75 7.56 4.98 4.40
N ALA A 76 7.84 5.06 3.10
CA ALA A 76 7.41 4.05 2.13
C ALA A 76 7.96 2.66 2.50
N VAL A 77 9.26 2.54 2.80
CA VAL A 77 9.87 1.27 3.25
C VAL A 77 9.25 0.78 4.57
N ASN A 78 9.06 1.66 5.55
CA ASN A 78 8.45 1.27 6.83
C ASN A 78 6.99 0.85 6.70
N SER A 79 6.25 1.44 5.76
CA SER A 79 4.84 1.07 5.52
C SER A 79 4.70 -0.39 5.10
N THR A 80 5.68 -0.95 4.38
CA THR A 80 5.66 -2.37 3.98
C THR A 80 5.98 -3.32 5.14
N ARG A 81 6.55 -2.82 6.24
CA ARG A 81 6.83 -3.63 7.44
C ARG A 81 5.60 -3.79 8.33
N PHE A 82 4.78 -2.75 8.44
CA PHE A 82 3.70 -2.66 9.42
C PHE A 82 2.29 -2.63 8.81
N GLY A 83 2.19 -2.39 7.49
CA GLY A 83 0.91 -2.36 6.79
C GLY A 83 0.43 -3.71 6.32
N CYS A 84 -0.76 -3.74 5.71
CA CYS A 84 -1.21 -4.91 4.95
C CYS A 84 -0.29 -5.14 3.75
N THR A 85 -0.05 -6.40 3.42
CA THR A 85 0.93 -6.77 2.40
C THR A 85 0.40 -7.80 1.41
N ASN A 86 1.13 -8.00 0.32
CA ASN A 86 0.93 -9.10 -0.61
C ASN A 86 2.27 -9.46 -1.30
N LYS A 87 2.24 -10.42 -2.23
CA LYS A 87 3.44 -10.88 -2.96
C LYS A 87 4.25 -9.77 -3.67
N GLU A 88 3.65 -8.63 -3.99
CA GLU A 88 4.32 -7.49 -4.66
C GLU A 88 4.91 -6.48 -3.68
N THR A 89 4.56 -6.58 -2.39
CA THR A 89 4.95 -5.62 -1.37
C THR A 89 6.44 -5.64 -1.10
N GLY A 90 7.07 -6.81 -1.16
CA GLY A 90 8.52 -6.91 -1.04
C GLY A 90 9.28 -6.14 -2.15
N ARG A 91 8.77 -6.21 -3.39
CA ARG A 91 9.31 -5.44 -4.52
C ARG A 91 9.16 -3.93 -4.31
N SER A 92 8.03 -3.50 -3.76
CA SER A 92 7.76 -2.10 -3.45
C SER A 92 8.71 -1.56 -2.38
N SER A 93 8.93 -2.34 -1.31
CA SER A 93 9.89 -2.04 -0.25
C SER A 93 11.30 -1.86 -0.82
N LYS A 94 11.76 -2.82 -1.63
CA LYS A 94 13.09 -2.77 -2.24
C LYS A 94 13.26 -1.56 -3.15
N ALA A 95 12.28 -1.25 -3.99
CA ALA A 95 12.38 -0.12 -4.92
C ALA A 95 12.52 1.23 -4.20
N ALA A 96 11.78 1.45 -3.11
CA ALA A 96 11.91 2.67 -2.31
C ALA A 96 13.25 2.72 -1.56
N PHE A 97 13.69 1.59 -1.00
CA PHE A 97 14.99 1.46 -0.34
C PHE A 97 16.15 1.77 -1.30
N ASP A 98 16.16 1.14 -2.48
CA ASP A 98 17.21 1.32 -3.47
C ASP A 98 17.29 2.80 -3.88
N LEU A 99 16.15 3.44 -4.16
CA LEU A 99 16.12 4.85 -4.54
C LEU A 99 16.63 5.77 -3.42
N LEU A 100 16.24 5.50 -2.17
CA LEU A 100 16.71 6.26 -1.01
C LEU A 100 18.23 6.20 -0.88
N HIS A 101 18.81 5.00 -0.93
CA HIS A 101 20.24 4.80 -0.78
C HIS A 101 21.04 5.27 -1.99
N GLN A 102 20.48 5.16 -3.19
CA GLN A 102 21.16 5.61 -4.41
C GLN A 102 21.21 7.15 -4.52
N LYS A 103 20.11 7.83 -4.20
CA LYS A 103 20.00 9.29 -4.41
C LYS A 103 20.29 10.11 -3.17
N TYR A 104 20.09 9.55 -1.97
CA TYR A 104 20.22 10.26 -0.71
C TYR A 104 21.08 9.52 0.33
N PRO A 105 22.26 8.97 -0.03
CA PRO A 105 23.06 8.10 0.85
C PRO A 105 23.51 8.79 2.15
N THR A 106 23.72 10.10 2.12
CA THR A 106 24.20 10.87 3.28
C THR A 106 23.08 11.32 4.22
N SER A 107 21.83 11.18 3.80
CA SER A 107 20.67 11.58 4.61
C SER A 107 20.56 10.76 5.89
N SER A 108 20.01 11.38 6.95
CA SER A 108 19.72 10.66 8.19
C SER A 108 18.71 9.53 7.97
N TRP A 109 17.81 9.69 6.99
CA TRP A 109 16.80 8.72 6.62
C TRP A 109 17.38 7.47 5.94
N ALA A 110 18.37 7.63 5.05
CA ALA A 110 19.11 6.48 4.50
C ALA A 110 19.80 5.70 5.63
N LYS A 111 20.46 6.39 6.57
CA LYS A 111 21.12 5.76 7.74
C LYS A 111 20.14 5.00 8.65
N LYS A 112 18.92 5.53 8.84
CA LYS A 112 17.86 4.87 9.62
C LYS A 112 17.24 3.67 8.89
N THR A 113 17.21 3.70 7.55
CA THR A 113 16.61 2.65 6.72
C THR A 113 17.64 1.57 6.39
N LYS A 114 17.88 0.64 7.32
CA LYS A 114 18.93 -0.38 7.15
C LYS A 114 18.54 -1.58 6.28
N TYR A 115 17.24 -1.84 6.17
CA TYR A 115 16.71 -3.01 5.48
C TYR A 115 15.51 -2.62 4.62
N TRP A 116 15.24 -3.46 3.62
CA TRP A 116 13.95 -3.57 2.95
C TRP A 116 13.33 -4.92 3.33
N PHE A 117 12.02 -5.05 3.15
CA PHE A 117 11.25 -6.22 3.61
C PHE A 117 10.75 -7.01 2.41
N LYS A 118 10.76 -8.34 2.46
CA LYS A 118 10.49 -9.22 1.30
C LYS A 118 9.10 -9.87 1.31
N GLU A 119 8.31 -9.66 2.38
CA GLU A 119 7.28 -10.57 2.91
C GLU A 119 7.88 -11.67 3.77
#